data_AF-A0A087V1T2-F1
#
_entry.id   AF-A0A087V1T2-F1
#
_cell.length_a   1.000
_cell.length_b   1.000
_cell.length_c   1.000
_cell.angle_alpha   90.00
_cell.angle_beta   90.00
_cell.angle_gamma   90.00
#
_symmetry.space_group_name_H-M   'P 1'
#
loop_
_entity.id
_entity.type
_entity.pdbx_description
1 polymer ?
#
loop_
_entity_poly.entity_id
_entity_poly.type
_entity_poly.pdbx_seq_one_letter_code
_entity_poly.pdbx_strand_id
1 'polypeptide(L)'
;MEKKDLSRLSSQLRRLYGSNRHSNLPLHLIFCNFSSSDELYQICQRKNDGFSSYVVEMSEKAPEELYETEDLIYLSPDAEDVLTTLDSSKVYVIGGIVDGT
;
A
#
# COMPACT_ATOMS: atom_id res chain seq x y z
N MET A 1 4.92 14.81 -3.50
CA MET A 1 4.22 14.96 -2.21
C MET A 1 5.05 15.81 -1.28
N GLU A 2 4.44 16.73 -0.53
CA GLU A 2 5.18 17.48 0.50
C GLU A 2 5.46 16.57 1.71
N LYS A 3 6.42 16.95 2.57
CA LYS A 3 6.75 16.18 3.79
C LYS A 3 5.55 15.93 4.70
N LYS A 4 4.60 16.87 4.74
CA LYS A 4 3.35 16.72 5.50
C LYS A 4 2.50 15.56 4.97
N ASP A 5 2.45 15.38 3.66
CA ASP A 5 1.66 14.35 2.99
C ASP A 5 2.33 12.99 3.16
N LEU A 6 3.67 12.92 3.03
CA LEU A 6 4.45 11.72 3.38
C LEU A 6 4.24 11.29 4.84
N SER A 7 4.21 12.26 5.76
CA SER A 7 3.93 12.00 7.17
C SER A 7 2.52 11.46 7.41
N ARG A 8 1.52 11.95 6.66
CA ARG A 8 0.14 11.44 6.69
C ARG A 8 0.04 10.04 6.10
N LEU A 9 0.71 9.79 4.96
CA LEU A 9 0.77 8.50 4.30
C LEU A 9 1.42 7.45 5.21
N SER A 10 2.54 7.78 5.86
CA SER A 10 3.17 6.92 6.87
C SER A 10 2.21 6.51 8.01
N SER A 11 1.36 7.43 8.48
CA SER A 11 0.31 7.12 9.45
C SER A 11 -0.79 6.22 8.86
N GLN A 12 -1.15 6.38 7.58
CA GLN A 12 -2.11 5.51 6.89
C GLN A 12 -1.55 4.10 6.72
N LEU A 13 -0.28 3.93 6.33
CA LEU A 13 0.38 2.62 6.23
C LEU A 13 0.42 1.88 7.58
N ARG A 14 0.66 2.60 8.69
CA ARG A 14 0.57 2.03 10.04
C ARG A 14 -0.84 1.52 10.34
N ARG A 15 -1.87 2.31 10.02
CA ARG A 15 -3.27 1.91 10.23
C ARG A 15 -3.65 0.72 9.35
N LEU A 16 -3.24 0.72 8.07
CA LEU A 16 -3.43 -0.39 7.14
C LEU A 16 -2.87 -1.69 7.72
N TYR A 17 -1.60 -1.69 8.12
CA TYR A 17 -0.96 -2.87 8.73
C TYR A 17 -1.70 -3.32 10.00
N GLY A 18 -2.02 -2.38 10.89
CA GLY A 18 -2.77 -2.66 12.12
C GLY A 18 -4.13 -3.30 11.84
N SER A 19 -4.92 -2.72 10.94
CA SER A 19 -6.23 -3.27 10.56
C SER A 19 -6.12 -4.65 9.91
N ASN A 20 -5.15 -4.85 9.03
CA ASN A 20 -4.94 -6.14 8.37
C ASN A 20 -4.57 -7.24 9.38
N ARG A 21 -3.69 -6.94 10.33
CA ARG A 21 -3.28 -7.89 11.38
C ARG A 21 -4.43 -8.32 12.28
N HIS A 22 -5.43 -7.45 12.49
CA HIS A 22 -6.61 -7.75 13.31
C HIS A 22 -7.83 -8.19 12.48
N SER A 23 -7.68 -8.35 11.15
CA SER A 23 -8.75 -8.83 10.28
C SER A 23 -9.02 -10.32 10.52
N ASN A 24 -10.29 -10.73 10.40
CA ASN A 24 -10.66 -12.15 10.37
C ASN A 24 -10.10 -12.87 9.12
N LEU A 25 -9.85 -12.10 8.05
CA LEU A 25 -9.24 -12.56 6.82
C LEU A 25 -8.11 -11.58 6.46
N PRO A 26 -6.90 -11.75 7.03
CA PRO A 26 -5.74 -10.93 6.68
C PRO A 26 -5.35 -11.13 5.22
N LEU A 27 -5.10 -10.02 4.52
CA LEU A 27 -4.58 -10.00 3.17
C LEU A 27 -3.06 -10.09 3.16
N HIS A 28 -2.49 -10.55 2.04
CA HIS A 28 -1.08 -10.37 1.76
C HIS A 28 -0.84 -8.93 1.31
N LEU A 29 -0.19 -8.13 2.16
CA LEU A 29 0.12 -6.73 1.85
C LEU A 29 1.48 -6.62 1.16
N ILE A 30 1.52 -5.80 0.11
CA ILE A 30 2.72 -5.50 -0.67
C ILE A 30 2.84 -4.00 -0.82
N PHE A 31 3.98 -3.44 -0.47
CA PHE A 31 4.35 -2.06 -0.78
C PHE A 31 5.25 -2.08 -2.01
N CYS A 32 4.69 -1.75 -3.17
CA CYS A 32 5.39 -1.63 -4.45
C CYS A 32 5.95 -0.21 -4.62
N ASN A 33 6.93 -0.05 -5.52
CA ASN A 33 7.67 1.21 -5.70
C ASN A 33 8.12 1.79 -4.34
N PHE A 34 8.56 0.92 -3.42
CA PHE A 34 8.87 1.26 -2.05
C PHE A 34 10.22 0.68 -1.65
N SER A 35 11.23 1.54 -1.60
CA SER A 35 12.59 1.20 -1.22
C SER A 35 12.94 1.69 0.19
N SER A 36 13.87 0.99 0.83
CA SER A 36 14.51 1.45 2.06
C SER A 36 15.29 2.77 1.91
N SER A 37 15.67 3.15 0.68
CA SER A 37 16.30 4.45 0.40
C SER A 37 15.31 5.61 0.36
N ASP A 38 14.00 5.36 0.31
CA ASP A 38 13.00 6.40 0.12
C ASP A 38 12.75 7.23 1.37
N GLU A 39 12.44 8.52 1.18
CA GLU A 39 12.07 9.41 2.29
C GLU A 39 10.86 8.89 3.07
N LEU A 40 9.88 8.28 2.39
CA LEU A 40 8.71 7.69 3.03
C LEU A 40 9.09 6.53 3.97
N TYR A 41 10.02 5.67 3.57
CA TYR A 41 10.52 4.59 4.41
C TYR A 41 11.18 5.14 5.67
N GLN A 42 12.04 6.15 5.52
CA GLN A 42 12.71 6.80 6.66
C GLN A 42 11.70 7.46 7.62
N ILE A 43 10.62 8.04 7.09
CA ILE A 43 9.53 8.57 7.91
C ILE A 43 8.80 7.43 8.64
N CYS A 44 8.52 6.31 7.97
CA CYS A 44 7.88 5.15 8.58
C CYS A 44 8.72 4.57 9.71
N GLN A 45 10.02 4.39 9.51
CA GLN A 45 10.95 3.93 10.55
C GLN A 45 10.94 4.84 11.79
N ARG A 46 10.88 6.17 11.60
CA ARG A 46 10.86 7.12 12.72
C ARG A 46 9.53 7.20 13.45
N LYS A 47 8.40 7.02 12.74
CA LYS A 47 7.05 7.25 13.29
C LYS A 47 6.34 5.99 13.77
N ASN A 48 6.72 4.84 13.23
CA ASN A 48 6.03 3.59 13.44
C ASN A 48 7.01 2.60 14.08
N ASP A 49 6.94 2.49 15.41
CA ASP A 49 7.80 1.57 16.16
C ASP A 49 7.68 0.14 15.61
N GLY A 50 8.83 -0.46 15.30
CA GLY A 50 8.89 -1.81 14.73
C GLY A 50 8.50 -1.90 13.25
N PHE A 51 8.50 -0.79 12.49
CA PHE A 51 8.17 -0.80 11.05
C PHE A 51 8.98 -1.83 10.24
N SER A 52 10.28 -2.00 10.52
CA SER A 52 11.12 -3.02 9.90
C SER A 52 10.67 -4.46 10.16
N SER A 53 9.87 -4.68 11.20
CA SER A 53 9.35 -5.99 11.60
C SER A 53 7.90 -6.22 11.12
N TYR A 54 7.35 -5.32 10.30
CA TYR A 54 6.03 -5.51 9.74
C TYR A 54 6.04 -6.72 8.81
N VAL A 55 4.99 -7.55 8.93
CA VAL A 55 4.75 -8.68 8.01
C VAL A 55 4.04 -8.13 6.77
N VAL A 56 4.83 -7.50 5.91
CA VAL A 56 4.43 -6.86 4.65
C VAL A 56 5.58 -7.08 3.66
N GLU A 57 5.27 -7.46 2.42
CA GLU A 57 6.28 -7.50 1.37
C GLU A 57 6.61 -6.08 0.91
N MET A 58 7.89 -5.77 0.76
CA MET A 58 8.34 -4.47 0.25
C MET A 58 9.16 -4.72 -1.02
N SER A 59 8.81 -4.02 -2.10
CA SER A 59 9.46 -4.15 -3.39
C SER A 59 9.69 -2.79 -4.02
N GLU A 60 10.88 -2.60 -4.58
CA GLU A 60 11.22 -1.41 -5.36
C GLU A 60 10.56 -1.41 -6.74
N LYS A 61 10.04 -2.56 -7.18
CA LYS A 61 9.41 -2.74 -8.49
C LYS A 61 7.97 -2.23 -8.50
N ALA A 62 7.51 -1.84 -9.68
CA ALA A 62 6.11 -1.52 -9.91
C ALA A 62 5.23 -2.79 -9.90
N PRO A 63 3.92 -2.69 -9.62
CA PRO A 63 3.01 -3.84 -9.64
C PRO A 63 3.06 -4.63 -10.96
N GLU A 64 3.20 -3.95 -12.10
CA GLU A 64 3.25 -4.52 -13.44
C GLU A 64 4.54 -5.32 -13.71
N GLU A 65 5.58 -5.14 -12.90
CA GLU A 65 6.81 -5.94 -12.96
C GLU A 65 6.77 -7.16 -12.04
N LEU A 66 5.78 -7.23 -11.16
CA LEU A 66 5.59 -8.30 -10.18
C LEU A 66 4.49 -9.29 -10.60
N TYR A 67 3.51 -8.81 -11.37
CA TYR A 67 2.32 -9.57 -11.73
C TYR A 67 1.94 -9.33 -13.20
N GLU A 68 1.26 -10.31 -13.78
CA GLU A 68 0.67 -10.19 -15.12
C GLU A 68 -0.43 -9.13 -15.11
N THR A 69 -0.49 -8.33 -16.18
CA THR A 69 -1.44 -7.20 -16.28
C THR A 69 -2.89 -7.64 -16.12
N GLU A 70 -3.25 -8.83 -16.59
CA GLU A 70 -4.61 -9.38 -16.47
C GLU A 70 -5.03 -9.73 -15.03
N ASP A 71 -4.07 -9.84 -14.11
CA ASP A 71 -4.31 -10.10 -12.69
C ASP A 71 -4.34 -8.83 -11.83
N LEU A 72 -3.94 -7.69 -12.39
CA LEU A 72 -3.91 -6.41 -11.69
C LEU A 72 -5.23 -5.65 -11.86
N ILE A 73 -5.78 -5.21 -10.74
CA ILE A 73 -6.96 -4.35 -10.69
C ILE A 73 -6.63 -3.08 -9.91
N TYR A 74 -6.50 -1.95 -10.61
CA TYR A 74 -6.29 -0.64 -9.97
C TYR A 74 -7.60 -0.08 -9.42
N LEU A 75 -7.62 0.20 -8.12
CA LEU A 75 -8.75 0.83 -7.45
C LEU A 75 -8.61 2.34 -7.53
N SER A 76 -9.53 2.98 -8.26
CA SER A 76 -9.58 4.43 -8.41
C SER A 76 -11.02 4.93 -8.27
N PRO A 77 -11.26 6.08 -7.61
CA PRO A 77 -12.58 6.70 -7.61
C PRO A 77 -13.04 7.16 -9.00
N ASP A 78 -12.10 7.36 -9.93
CA ASP A 78 -12.37 7.79 -11.31
C ASP A 78 -12.57 6.59 -12.27
N ALA A 79 -12.58 5.36 -11.76
CA ALA A 79 -12.81 4.18 -12.59
C ALA A 79 -14.25 4.16 -13.13
N GLU A 80 -14.42 3.85 -14.41
CA GLU A 80 -15.74 3.69 -15.04
C GLU A 80 -16.45 2.43 -14.55
N ASP A 81 -15.69 1.36 -14.26
CA ASP A 81 -16.18 0.07 -13.83
C ASP A 81 -16.40 0.02 -12.31
N VAL A 82 -17.62 -0.34 -11.90
CA VAL A 82 -17.96 -0.51 -10.48
C VAL A 82 -17.51 -1.89 -9.99
N LEU A 83 -16.65 -1.91 -8.97
CA LEU A 83 -16.26 -3.13 -8.28
C LEU A 83 -17.43 -3.66 -7.43
N THR A 84 -17.99 -4.81 -7.82
CA THR A 84 -19.14 -5.43 -7.12
C THR A 84 -18.74 -6.59 -6.22
N THR A 85 -17.67 -7.30 -6.55
CA THR A 85 -17.18 -8.47 -5.82
C THR A 85 -15.65 -8.49 -5.81
N LEU A 86 -15.07 -9.07 -4.77
CA LEU A 86 -13.63 -9.32 -4.68
C LEU A 86 -13.33 -10.75 -5.11
N ASP A 87 -12.41 -10.88 -6.06
CA ASP A 87 -11.87 -12.15 -6.53
C ASP A 87 -10.53 -12.41 -5.83
N SER A 88 -10.45 -13.50 -5.07
CA SER A 88 -9.24 -13.88 -4.34
C SER A 88 -8.06 -14.26 -5.23
N SER A 89 -8.25 -14.49 -6.54
CA SER A 89 -7.15 -14.75 -7.47
C SER A 89 -6.54 -13.49 -8.07
N LYS A 90 -7.08 -12.30 -7.77
CA LYS A 90 -6.64 -11.02 -8.34
C LYS A 90 -5.81 -10.19 -7.36
N VAL A 91 -4.98 -9.30 -7.90
CA VAL A 91 -4.14 -8.36 -7.15
C VAL A 91 -4.75 -6.96 -7.25
N TYR A 92 -5.23 -6.45 -6.13
CA TYR A 92 -5.85 -5.12 -6.06
C TYR A 92 -4.81 -4.07 -5.67
N VAL A 93 -4.67 -3.04 -6.50
CA VAL A 93 -3.69 -1.96 -6.31
C VAL A 93 -4.40 -0.70 -5.81
N ILE A 94 -3.91 -0.14 -4.70
CA ILE A 94 -4.38 1.12 -4.14
C ILE A 94 -3.26 2.15 -4.27
N GLY A 95 -3.58 3.34 -4.77
CA GLY A 95 -2.63 4.45 -4.86
C GLY A 95 -2.09 4.86 -3.49
N GLY A 96 -0.76 4.79 -3.31
CA GLY A 96 -0.06 5.25 -2.10
C GLY A 96 0.12 6.77 -2.07
N ILE A 97 -0.99 7.52 -2.14
CA ILE A 97 -0.99 8.99 -2.21
C ILE A 97 -1.87 9.60 -1.13
N VAL A 98 -1.43 10.74 -0.61
CA VAL A 98 -2.28 11.65 0.16
C VAL A 98 -2.32 12.97 -0.61
N ASP A 99 -3.48 13.30 -1.13
CA ASP A 99 -3.76 14.61 -1.69
C ASP A 99 -4.67 15.38 -0.74
N GLY A 100 -4.34 16.63 -0.48
CA GLY A 100 -5.14 17.52 0.33
C GLY A 100 -6.18 18.18 -0.56
N THR A 101 -7.38 17.62 -0.60
CA THR A 101 -8.56 18.38 -1.06
C THR A 101 -8.99 19.39 -0.02
#